data_AF-A0A9X8VCF8-F1
#
_entry.id   AF-A0A9X8VCF8-F1
#
_cell.length_a   1.000
_cell.length_b   1.000
_cell.length_c   1.000
_cell.angle_alpha   90.00
_cell.angle_beta   90.00
_cell.angle_gamma   90.00
#
_symmetry.space_group_name_H-M   'P 1'
#
loop_
_entity.id
_entity.type
_entity.pdbx_description
1 polymer ?
#
loop_
_entity_poly.entity_id
_entity_poly.type
_entity_poly.pdbx_seq_one_letter_code
_entity_poly.pdbx_strand_id
1 'polypeptide(L)'
;VSPDNQRLGVAEDFLSRRQYDIRFKNLADGSWADEVLENTSGSFEWANDSSTVYYVRKHAKTLLPYQVYRHVVGSDPQQDELI
;
A
#
# COMPACT_ATOMS: atom_id res chain seq x y z
N VAL A 1 10.21 4.73 -1.36
CA VAL A 1 11.23 3.67 -1.24
C VAL A 1 11.37 3.35 0.24
N SER A 2 11.54 2.09 0.61
CA SER A 2 11.70 1.64 2.00
C SER A 2 12.99 2.19 2.63
N PRO A 3 13.07 2.28 3.97
CA PRO A 3 14.27 2.79 4.67
C PRO A 3 15.57 2.07 4.32
N ASP A 4 15.52 0.77 4.05
CA ASP A 4 16.67 -0.06 3.63
C ASP A 4 17.02 0.04 2.12
N ASN A 5 16.28 0.85 1.36
CA ASN A 5 16.40 1.02 -0.08
C ASN A 5 16.17 -0.25 -0.93
N GLN A 6 15.53 -1.28 -0.39
CA GLN A 6 15.28 -2.54 -1.11
C GLN A 6 13.92 -2.58 -1.81
N ARG A 7 12.93 -1.82 -1.35
CA ARG A 7 11.55 -1.90 -1.85
C ARG A 7 11.04 -0.53 -2.29
N LEU A 8 10.31 -0.49 -3.39
CA LEU A 8 9.58 0.68 -3.86
C LEU A 8 8.09 0.42 -3.69
N GLY A 9 7.40 1.28 -2.94
CA GLY A 9 5.94 1.38 -2.98
C GLY A 9 5.53 2.44 -4.00
N VAL A 10 4.52 2.15 -4.82
CA VAL A 10 3.90 3.09 -5.76
C VAL A 10 2.40 3.13 -5.51
N ALA A 11 1.79 4.32 -5.61
CA ALA A 11 0.35 4.49 -5.58
C ALA A 11 -0.12 4.97 -6.96
N GLU A 12 -0.93 4.17 -7.63
CA GLU A 12 -1.31 4.37 -9.02
C GLU A 12 -2.85 4.40 -9.16
N ASP A 13 -3.38 5.36 -9.94
CA ASP A 13 -4.82 5.46 -10.24
C ASP A 13 -5.05 5.14 -11.72
N PHE A 14 -5.65 3.98 -12.00
CA PHE A 14 -5.98 3.52 -13.35
C PHE A 14 -7.38 3.93 -13.81
N LEU A 15 -8.20 4.44 -12.89
CA LEU A 15 -9.62 4.73 -13.14
C LEU A 15 -9.92 6.22 -13.19
N SER A 16 -8.93 7.08 -12.89
CA SER A 16 -9.09 8.54 -12.77
C SER A 16 -10.15 8.93 -11.73
N ARG A 17 -10.26 8.14 -10.65
CA ARG A 17 -11.25 8.35 -9.56
C ARG A 17 -10.61 8.72 -8.23
N ARG A 18 -9.32 9.01 -8.22
CA ARG A 18 -8.51 9.22 -7.00
C ARG A 18 -8.67 8.06 -6.02
N GLN A 19 -8.78 6.85 -6.58
CA GLN A 19 -8.77 5.58 -5.87
C GLN A 19 -7.50 4.90 -6.35
N TYR A 20 -6.55 4.75 -5.44
CA TYR A 20 -5.21 4.30 -5.80
C TYR A 20 -5.03 2.85 -5.39
N ASP A 21 -4.38 2.12 -6.28
CA ASP A 21 -3.79 0.82 -5.98
C ASP A 21 -2.36 1.05 -5.50
N ILE A 22 -2.00 0.49 -4.35
CA ILE A 22 -0.62 0.49 -3.88
C ILE A 22 0.02 -0.85 -4.24
N ARG A 23 1.15 -0.79 -4.94
CA ARG A 23 1.94 -1.95 -5.35
C ARG A 23 3.37 -1.84 -4.85
N PHE A 24 4.02 -2.98 -4.63
CA PHE A 24 5.38 -3.06 -4.13
C PHE A 24 6.30 -3.73 -5.15
N LYS A 25 7.47 -3.11 -5.39
CA LYS A 25 8.51 -3.63 -6.26
C LYS A 25 9.78 -3.87 -5.46
N ASN A 26 10.36 -5.06 -5.59
CA ASN A 26 11.72 -5.34 -5.14
C ASN A 26 12.71 -4.66 -6.10
N LEU A 27 13.57 -3.81 -5.55
CA LEU A 27 14.55 -3.04 -6.33
C LEU A 27 15.79 -3.85 -6.70
N ALA A 28 16.05 -4.96 -6.01
CA ALA A 28 17.23 -5.80 -6.28
C ALA A 28 17.10 -6.59 -7.59
N ASP A 29 15.93 -7.17 -7.85
CA ASP A 29 15.66 -8.00 -9.03
C ASP A 29 14.60 -7.39 -9.98
N GLY A 30 13.93 -6.33 -9.56
CA GLY A 30 12.89 -5.68 -10.33
C GLY A 30 11.54 -6.39 -10.32
N SER A 31 11.38 -7.45 -9.52
CA SER A 31 10.12 -8.17 -9.36
C SER A 31 9.07 -7.35 -8.62
N TRP A 32 7.79 -7.62 -8.91
CA TRP A 32 6.66 -7.05 -8.20
C TRP A 32 6.12 -8.09 -7.21
N ALA A 33 5.66 -7.62 -6.06
CA ALA A 33 4.91 -8.43 -5.13
C ALA A 33 3.53 -8.76 -5.71
N ASP A 34 2.97 -9.92 -5.33
CA ASP A 34 1.71 -10.42 -5.90
C ASP A 34 0.49 -9.66 -5.38
N GLU A 35 0.60 -9.10 -4.17
CA GLU A 35 -0.48 -8.36 -3.54
C GLU A 35 -0.65 -6.93 -4.06
N VAL A 36 -1.88 -6.42 -3.94
CA VAL A 36 -2.26 -5.04 -4.26
C VAL A 36 -3.13 -4.50 -3.14
N LEU A 37 -2.83 -3.31 -2.64
CA LEU A 37 -3.72 -2.60 -1.71
C LEU A 37 -4.67 -1.71 -2.50
N GLU A 38 -5.92 -2.14 -2.62
CA GLU A 38 -6.93 -1.47 -3.42
C GLU A 38 -7.69 -0.37 -2.65
N ASN A 39 -8.33 0.54 -3.39
CA ASN A 39 -9.23 1.58 -2.86
C ASN A 39 -8.60 2.40 -1.71
N THR A 40 -7.34 2.80 -1.91
CA THR A 40 -6.60 3.63 -0.97
C THR A 40 -6.70 5.11 -1.36
N SER A 41 -6.32 5.99 -0.43
CA SER A 41 -6.17 7.43 -0.72
C SER A 41 -4.91 7.77 -1.51
N GLY A 42 -4.01 6.79 -1.70
CA GLY A 42 -2.66 6.99 -2.23
C GLY A 42 -1.64 7.42 -1.17
N SER A 43 -2.08 7.75 0.05
CA SER A 43 -1.18 8.05 1.17
C SER A 43 -0.75 6.76 1.86
N PHE A 44 0.56 6.55 1.96
CA PHE A 44 1.15 5.47 2.75
C PHE A 44 2.54 5.85 3.25
N GLU A 45 2.96 5.22 4.33
CA GLU A 45 4.28 5.42 4.95
C GLU A 45 4.91 4.08 5.31
N TRP A 46 6.22 3.98 5.14
CA TRP A 46 6.99 2.81 5.55
C TRP A 46 7.30 2.85 7.05
N ALA A 47 7.18 1.71 7.71
CA ALA A 47 7.77 1.53 9.03
C ALA A 47 9.30 1.36 8.91
N ASN A 48 10.00 1.55 10.03
CA ASN A 48 11.46 1.44 10.09
C ASN A 48 11.99 0.01 9.83
N ASP A 49 11.14 -1.02 9.93
CA ASP A 49 11.50 -2.40 9.63
C ASP A 49 11.64 -2.70 8.12
N SER A 50 11.28 -1.75 7.25
CA SER A 50 11.28 -1.89 5.78
C SER A 50 10.42 -3.02 5.21
N SER A 51 9.59 -3.65 6.05
CA SER A 51 8.64 -4.70 5.66
C SER A 51 7.19 -4.29 5.86
N THR A 52 6.94 -3.34 6.76
CA THR A 52 5.60 -2.89 7.14
C THR A 52 5.29 -1.54 6.53
N VAL A 53 4.05 -1.36 6.06
CA VAL A 53 3.52 -0.09 5.57
C VAL A 53 2.19 0.23 6.22
N TYR A 54 2.00 1.51 6.53
CA TYR A 54 0.72 2.06 6.96
C TYR A 54 0.07 2.79 5.81
N TYR A 55 -1.21 2.56 5.57
CA TYR A 55 -1.94 3.19 4.46
C TYR A 55 -3.35 3.58 4.85
N VAL A 56 -3.92 4.52 4.12
CA VAL A 56 -5.28 5.01 4.38
C VAL A 56 -6.27 4.42 3.38
N ARG A 57 -7.23 3.64 3.88
CA ARG A 57 -8.33 3.06 3.08
C ARG A 57 -9.49 4.05 2.98
N LYS A 58 -10.12 4.09 1.81
CA LYS A 58 -11.30 4.93 1.55
C LYS A 58 -12.57 4.12 1.77
N HIS A 59 -13.62 4.79 2.22
CA HIS A 59 -14.94 4.19 2.32
C HIS A 59 -15.48 3.90 0.90
N ALA A 60 -15.88 2.66 0.62
CA ALA A 60 -16.22 2.19 -0.73
C ALA A 60 -17.32 3.01 -1.45
N LYS A 61 -18.28 3.56 -0.69
CA LYS A 61 -19.38 4.38 -1.26
C LYS A 61 -19.05 5.88 -1.35
N THR A 62 -18.72 6.51 -0.22
CA THR A 62 -18.47 7.96 -0.15
C THR A 62 -17.11 8.37 -0.69
N LEU A 63 -16.18 7.43 -0.82
CA LEU A 63 -14.78 7.66 -1.21
C LEU A 63 -14.06 8.64 -0.28
N LEU A 64 -14.48 8.74 0.98
CA LEU A 64 -13.75 9.51 1.98
C LEU A 64 -12.69 8.63 2.65
N PRO A 65 -11.45 9.11 2.84
CA PRO A 65 -10.45 8.40 3.64
C PRO A 65 -10.92 8.34 5.10
N TYR A 66 -10.88 7.16 5.73
CA TYR A 66 -11.45 6.99 7.07
C TYR A 66 -10.79 5.92 7.96
N GLN A 67 -9.96 5.04 7.41
CA GLN A 67 -9.30 3.98 8.17
C GLN A 67 -7.81 3.92 7.84
N VAL A 68 -6.99 3.75 8.87
CA VAL A 68 -5.55 3.49 8.73
C VAL A 68 -5.32 2.00 8.97
N TYR A 69 -4.68 1.34 8.02
CA TYR A 69 -4.34 -0.08 8.11
C TYR A 69 -2.83 -0.26 8.16
N ARG A 70 -2.39 -1.35 8.80
CA ARG A 70 -1.03 -1.86 8.76
C ARG A 70 -0.97 -3.10 7.89
N HIS A 71 -0.07 -3.07 6.91
CA HIS A 71 0.17 -4.17 5.97
C HIS A 71 1.63 -4.64 6.04
N VAL A 72 1.85 -5.95 5.91
CA VAL A 72 3.18 -6.55 5.78
C VAL A 72 3.40 -6.95 4.34
N VAL A 73 4.39 -6.36 3.68
CA VAL A 73 4.63 -6.57 2.25
C VAL A 73 5.01 -8.03 1.98
N GLY A 74 4.25 -8.67 1.09
CA GLY A 74 4.27 -10.11 0.78
C GLY A 74 3.17 -10.93 1.49
N SER A 75 2.31 -10.32 2.32
CA SER A 75 1.15 -11.00 2.92
C SER A 75 -0.15 -10.72 2.19
N ASP A 76 -1.19 -11.52 2.46
CA ASP A 76 -2.55 -11.24 1.96
C ASP A 76 -3.12 -9.97 2.63
N PRO A 77 -3.55 -8.94 1.87
CA PRO A 77 -4.14 -7.71 2.41
C PRO A 77 -5.41 -7.93 3.25
N GLN A 78 -6.06 -9.08 3.16
CA GLN A 78 -7.18 -9.45 4.03
C GLN A 78 -6.75 -9.67 5.49
N GLN A 79 -5.46 -9.89 5.73
CA GLN A 79 -4.89 -10.06 7.08
C GLN A 79 -4.42 -8.73 7.68
N ASP A 80 -4.57 -7.62 6.97
CA ASP A 80 -4.16 -6.30 7.45
C ASP A 80 -4.91 -5.89 8.71
N GLU A 81 -4.18 -5.32 9.65
CA GLU A 81 -4.73 -4.85 10.92
C GLU A 81 -5.22 -3.41 10.81
N LEU A 82 -6.45 -3.14 11.26
CA LEU A 82 -6.95 -1.79 11.48
C LEU A 82 -6.30 -1.20 12.73
N ILE A 83 -5.78 0.02 12.62
CA ILE A 83 -5.14 0.77 13.71
C ILE A 83 -6.11 1.76 14.34
#